data_AF-A0A7K6SNC4-F1
#
_entry.id   AF-A0A7K6SNC4-F1
#
_cell.length_a   1.000
_cell.length_b   1.000
_cell.length_c   1.000
_cell.angle_alpha   90.00
_cell.angle_beta   90.00
_cell.angle_gamma   90.00
#
_symmetry.space_group_name_H-M   'P 1'
#
loop_
_entity.id
_entity.type
_entity.pdbx_description
1 polymer ?
#
loop_
_entity_poly.entity_id
_entity_poly.type
_entity_poly.pdbx_seq_one_letter_code
_entity_poly.pdbx_strand_id
1 'polypeptide(L)'
;LLLRVPRWLLPGSGTGSGSGFGAGRAGVSTAPPRQKKRWLRAYLEQQRLEAPPRRRSEKPNWDYHAEIQAFGHRLQESFSLDLLKTAFVNSCYIESEEARRRDLGLDKETVALNLQDNSKLAEQGMSFSRSYLTQCFEGAYPDLPAKGIEALVDFLTCQELVSYVAQNLSVQDLTLCKEFPVPPDVLQRTFFAVIGALLNSSGPEKTGIFVRDFFIPQLIGKDLFEIWEVVNPMGLLVEELTKRNISSPEPRITRQLGVSTALPLYFVGLYCDKKILAEGPGETLLAAEEEAARVALRKLYGYMENRRPWDYSKPKQGLAAEKAVSSN
;
A
#
# COMPACT_ATOMS: atom_id res chain seq x y z
N LEU A 1 43.23 -18.54 -5.74
CA LEU A 1 43.92 -18.01 -4.54
C LEU A 1 43.31 -18.66 -3.30
N LEU A 2 44.18 -19.33 -2.56
CA LEU A 2 43.94 -20.37 -1.56
C LEU A 2 42.95 -20.02 -0.43
N LEU A 3 41.95 -20.90 -0.24
CA LEU A 3 41.10 -20.97 0.95
C LEU A 3 41.95 -21.41 2.16
N ARG A 4 42.09 -20.53 3.15
CA ARG A 4 42.75 -20.81 4.43
C ARG A 4 41.81 -21.61 5.34
N VAL A 5 42.18 -22.86 5.60
CA VAL A 5 41.67 -23.69 6.70
C VAL A 5 42.37 -23.28 8.01
N PRO A 6 41.67 -23.08 9.14
CA PRO A 6 42.32 -22.86 10.42
C PRO A 6 42.78 -24.19 11.03
N ARG A 7 44.08 -24.26 11.32
CA ARG A 7 44.78 -25.33 12.06
C ARG A 7 44.14 -25.57 13.42
N TRP A 8 43.80 -26.84 13.69
CA TRP A 8 43.52 -27.33 15.04
C TRP A 8 44.84 -27.54 15.78
N LEU A 9 44.95 -26.96 16.98
CA LEU A 9 46.03 -27.19 17.92
C LEU A 9 45.74 -28.48 18.70
N LEU A 10 46.71 -29.40 18.68
CA LEU A 10 46.75 -30.61 19.51
C LEU A 10 46.90 -30.23 20.99
N PRO A 11 46.19 -30.89 21.94
CA PRO A 11 46.50 -30.77 23.35
C PRO A 11 47.66 -31.72 23.71
N GLY A 12 48.70 -31.14 24.29
CA GLY A 12 49.86 -31.87 24.81
C GLY A 12 49.51 -32.72 26.03
N SER A 13 50.11 -33.90 26.07
CA SER A 13 50.11 -34.85 27.18
C SER A 13 50.91 -34.31 28.37
N GLY A 14 50.29 -34.30 29.55
CA GLY A 14 50.94 -34.02 30.83
C GLY A 14 50.26 -34.79 31.95
N THR A 15 50.89 -35.89 32.35
CA THR A 15 50.56 -36.71 33.52
C THR A 15 50.94 -36.02 34.81
N GLY A 16 50.07 -36.08 35.83
CA GLY A 16 50.37 -35.63 37.19
C GLY A 16 49.32 -36.12 38.18
N SER A 17 49.72 -37.08 39.02
CA SER A 17 48.97 -37.70 40.12
C SER A 17 48.85 -36.77 41.33
N GLY A 18 47.76 -36.91 42.10
CA GLY A 18 47.65 -36.26 43.42
C GLY A 18 46.27 -36.40 44.08
N SER A 19 46.20 -37.24 45.10
CA SER A 19 45.07 -37.54 45.99
C SER A 19 44.59 -36.37 46.85
N GLY A 20 43.30 -36.33 47.21
CA GLY A 20 42.80 -35.52 48.33
C GLY A 20 41.29 -35.53 48.53
N PHE A 21 40.83 -36.17 49.62
CA PHE A 21 39.46 -36.18 50.13
C PHE A 21 38.94 -34.77 50.48
N GLY A 22 37.62 -34.55 50.37
CA GLY A 22 36.97 -33.39 50.97
C GLY A 22 35.49 -33.25 50.59
N ALA A 23 34.61 -33.75 51.45
CA ALA A 23 33.16 -33.57 51.34
C ALA A 23 32.77 -32.09 51.47
N GLY A 24 31.86 -31.65 50.61
CA GLY A 24 31.26 -30.32 50.66
C GLY A 24 30.09 -30.22 49.69
N ARG A 25 28.93 -30.79 50.07
CA ARG A 25 27.64 -30.48 49.45
C ARG A 25 27.28 -29.03 49.79
N ALA A 26 27.73 -28.09 48.97
CA ALA A 26 27.14 -26.77 48.87
C ALA A 26 26.14 -26.81 47.71
N GLY A 27 24.84 -26.77 48.05
CA GLY A 27 23.78 -26.58 47.07
C GLY A 27 23.92 -25.23 46.40
N VAL A 28 24.64 -25.19 45.29
CA VAL A 28 24.60 -24.09 44.34
C VAL A 28 23.62 -24.53 43.26
N SER A 29 22.54 -23.77 43.07
CA SER A 29 21.75 -23.83 41.85
C SER A 29 22.69 -23.53 40.68
N THR A 30 23.33 -24.56 40.14
CA THR A 30 24.11 -24.45 38.90
C THR A 30 23.12 -24.50 37.75
N ALA A 31 22.31 -23.44 37.61
CA ALA A 31 21.81 -23.13 36.29
C ALA A 31 23.07 -22.93 35.42
N PRO A 32 23.31 -23.78 34.40
CA PRO A 32 24.53 -23.66 33.60
C PRO A 32 24.60 -22.24 33.04
N PRO A 33 25.81 -21.63 32.97
CA PRO A 33 25.93 -20.29 32.41
C PRO A 33 25.33 -20.32 31.02
N ARG A 34 24.39 -19.41 30.73
CA ARG A 34 23.77 -19.23 29.41
C ARG A 34 24.83 -18.76 28.40
N GLN A 35 25.85 -19.56 28.11
CA GLN A 35 26.64 -19.46 26.89
C GLN A 35 25.73 -19.91 25.74
N LYS A 36 24.78 -19.04 25.36
CA LYS A 36 24.08 -19.17 24.09
C LYS A 36 25.16 -19.09 23.03
N LYS A 37 25.59 -20.26 22.53
CA LYS A 37 26.58 -20.40 21.46
C LYS A 37 26.18 -19.41 20.36
N ARG A 38 27.03 -18.43 20.06
CA ARG A 38 26.69 -17.32 19.15
C ARG A 38 26.26 -17.85 17.76
N TRP A 39 26.83 -18.98 17.35
CA TRP A 39 26.44 -19.71 16.14
C TRP A 39 25.01 -20.27 16.18
N LEU A 40 24.50 -20.65 17.37
CA LEU A 40 23.15 -21.19 17.51
C LEU A 40 22.09 -20.11 17.22
N ARG A 41 22.36 -18.85 17.56
CA ARG A 41 21.48 -17.74 17.18
C ARG A 41 21.41 -17.57 15.66
N ALA A 42 22.57 -17.56 15.00
CA ALA A 42 22.65 -17.46 13.55
C ALA A 42 21.97 -18.65 12.85
N TYR A 43 22.14 -19.86 13.38
CA TYR A 43 21.48 -21.07 12.88
C TYR A 43 19.95 -21.03 13.06
N LEU A 44 19.46 -20.62 14.22
CA LEU A 44 18.02 -20.45 14.46
C LEU A 44 17.42 -19.33 13.62
N GLU A 45 18.19 -18.29 13.32
CA GLU A 45 17.78 -17.19 12.44
C GLU A 45 17.68 -17.65 10.99
N GLN A 46 18.62 -18.46 10.51
CA GLN A 46 18.52 -19.13 9.20
C GLN A 46 17.28 -20.03 9.12
N GLN A 47 17.05 -20.90 10.11
CA GLN A 47 15.85 -21.74 10.15
C GLN A 47 14.56 -20.92 10.20
N ARG A 48 14.57 -19.74 10.84
CA ARG A 48 13.42 -18.84 10.88
C ARG A 48 13.12 -18.24 9.51
N LEU A 49 14.14 -17.96 8.69
CA LEU A 49 13.97 -17.45 7.33
C LEU A 49 13.46 -18.54 6.37
N GLU A 50 13.84 -19.79 6.59
CA GLU A 50 13.38 -20.95 5.79
C GLU A 50 11.97 -21.43 6.16
N ALA A 51 11.49 -21.12 7.36
CA ALA A 51 10.16 -21.53 7.81
C ALA A 51 9.05 -20.81 7.03
N PRO A 52 7.96 -21.50 6.67
CA PRO A 52 6.83 -20.84 6.03
C PRO A 52 6.25 -19.76 6.95
N PRO A 53 5.77 -18.65 6.38
CA PRO A 53 5.22 -17.56 7.17
C PRO A 53 4.01 -18.09 7.96
N ARG A 54 3.99 -17.84 9.27
CA ARG A 54 2.87 -18.19 10.15
C ARG A 54 2.07 -16.95 10.52
N ARG A 55 0.77 -17.13 10.71
CA ARG A 55 -0.15 -16.06 11.11
C ARG A 55 0.34 -15.40 12.39
N ARG A 56 0.15 -14.10 12.50
CA ARG A 56 0.51 -13.38 13.73
C ARG A 56 -0.30 -13.87 14.93
N SER A 57 -1.56 -14.26 14.71
CA SER A 57 -2.48 -14.78 15.72
C SER A 57 -2.09 -16.13 16.31
N GLU A 58 -1.34 -16.96 15.57
CA GLU A 58 -0.83 -18.25 16.06
C GLU A 58 0.42 -18.10 16.94
N LYS A 59 1.07 -16.94 16.91
CA LYS A 59 2.26 -16.67 17.71
C LYS A 59 1.85 -16.30 19.14
N PRO A 60 2.70 -16.57 20.14
CA PRO A 60 2.46 -16.14 21.52
C PRO A 60 2.23 -14.62 21.62
N ASN A 61 1.61 -14.20 22.72
CA ASN A 61 1.31 -12.79 23.02
C ASN A 61 0.45 -12.14 21.93
N TRP A 62 -0.76 -12.68 21.75
CA TRP A 62 -1.76 -12.14 20.83
C TRP A 62 -3.10 -12.07 21.53
N ASP A 63 -3.71 -10.89 21.54
CA ASP A 63 -5.08 -10.67 22.01
C ASP A 63 -5.85 -9.90 20.93
N TYR A 64 -6.80 -10.59 20.30
CA TYR A 64 -7.56 -10.03 19.18
C TYR A 64 -8.38 -8.79 19.57
N HIS A 65 -8.90 -8.73 20.80
CA HIS A 65 -9.72 -7.59 21.22
C HIS A 65 -8.88 -6.34 21.43
N ALA A 66 -7.75 -6.48 22.12
CA ALA A 66 -6.81 -5.40 22.35
C ALA A 66 -6.21 -4.87 21.04
N GLU A 67 -5.88 -5.76 20.10
CA GLU A 67 -5.29 -5.38 18.80
C GLU A 67 -6.28 -4.61 17.93
N ILE A 68 -7.58 -4.98 17.93
CA ILE A 68 -8.62 -4.21 17.23
C ILE A 68 -8.81 -2.81 17.84
N GLN A 69 -8.83 -2.70 19.17
CA GLN A 69 -8.91 -1.39 19.82
C GLN A 69 -7.70 -0.52 19.51
N ALA A 70 -6.50 -1.12 19.57
CA ALA A 70 -5.26 -0.45 19.24
C ALA A 70 -5.22 0.01 17.77
N PHE A 71 -5.78 -0.77 16.84
CA PHE A 71 -5.89 -0.40 15.43
C PHE A 71 -6.70 0.89 15.25
N GLY A 72 -7.88 1.01 15.88
CA GLY A 72 -8.70 2.22 15.82
C GLY A 72 -7.98 3.44 16.39
N HIS A 73 -7.39 3.30 17.59
CA HIS A 73 -6.66 4.39 18.24
C HIS A 73 -5.39 4.81 17.48
N ARG A 74 -4.69 3.88 16.82
CA ARG A 74 -3.51 4.17 15.99
C ARG A 74 -3.85 5.09 14.83
N LEU A 75 -5.00 4.87 14.20
CA LEU A 75 -5.51 5.69 13.09
C LEU A 75 -6.15 7.00 13.56
N GLN A 76 -6.29 7.21 14.88
CA GLN A 76 -7.01 8.34 15.48
C GLN A 76 -8.50 8.39 15.08
N GLU A 77 -9.09 7.24 14.77
CA GLU A 77 -10.48 7.11 14.32
C GLU A 77 -11.36 6.39 15.34
N SER A 78 -12.64 6.78 15.37
CA SER A 78 -13.65 6.18 16.25
C SER A 78 -14.45 5.11 15.52
N PHE A 79 -14.03 3.85 15.67
CA PHE A 79 -14.74 2.69 15.12
C PHE A 79 -15.73 2.11 16.12
N SER A 80 -16.87 1.62 15.63
CA SER A 80 -17.67 0.66 16.38
C SER A 80 -16.99 -0.70 16.35
N LEU A 81 -16.71 -1.27 17.52
CA LEU A 81 -15.90 -2.49 17.64
C LEU A 81 -16.58 -3.69 16.97
N ASP A 82 -17.90 -3.74 16.96
CA ASP A 82 -18.65 -4.85 16.38
C ASP A 82 -18.61 -4.81 14.85
N LEU A 83 -18.77 -3.63 14.23
CA LEU A 83 -18.60 -3.49 12.77
C LEU A 83 -17.16 -3.70 12.34
N LEU A 84 -16.19 -3.27 13.15
CA LEU A 84 -14.79 -3.50 12.84
C LEU A 84 -14.42 -4.98 12.91
N LYS A 85 -14.95 -5.72 13.91
CA LYS A 85 -14.81 -7.17 13.98
C LYS A 85 -15.43 -7.87 12.77
N THR A 86 -16.62 -7.46 12.33
CA THR A 86 -17.25 -8.06 11.14
C THR A 86 -16.50 -7.72 9.86
N ALA A 87 -15.91 -6.52 9.73
CA ALA A 87 -15.11 -6.14 8.56
C ALA A 87 -13.89 -7.05 8.32
N PHE A 88 -13.25 -7.55 9.39
CA PHE A 88 -12.11 -8.47 9.29
C PHE A 88 -12.49 -9.93 9.03
N VAL A 89 -13.77 -10.28 9.04
CA VAL A 89 -14.27 -11.64 8.79
C VAL A 89 -14.55 -11.83 7.31
N ASN A 90 -13.85 -12.76 6.66
CA ASN A 90 -14.08 -13.11 5.27
C ASN A 90 -14.94 -14.37 5.12
N SER A 91 -15.69 -14.47 4.02
CA SER A 91 -16.45 -15.68 3.66
C SER A 91 -15.60 -16.96 3.66
N CYS A 92 -14.37 -16.90 3.13
CA CYS A 92 -13.47 -18.05 3.09
C CYS A 92 -13.09 -18.57 4.49
N TYR A 93 -13.04 -17.69 5.48
CA TYR A 93 -12.81 -18.07 6.87
C TYR A 93 -14.03 -18.78 7.46
N ILE A 94 -15.23 -18.23 7.24
CA ILE A 94 -16.49 -18.82 7.70
C ILE A 94 -16.64 -20.24 7.14
N GLU A 95 -16.44 -20.43 5.84
CA GLU A 95 -16.52 -21.74 5.18
C GLU A 95 -15.52 -22.74 5.77
N SER A 96 -14.29 -22.30 6.06
CA SER A 96 -13.25 -23.15 6.63
C SER A 96 -13.53 -23.55 8.08
N GLU A 97 -14.09 -22.65 8.87
CA GLU A 97 -14.46 -22.94 10.26
C GLU A 97 -15.70 -23.84 10.32
N GLU A 98 -16.68 -23.65 9.45
CA GLU A 98 -17.81 -24.57 9.33
C GLU A 98 -17.36 -25.98 8.91
N ALA A 99 -16.46 -26.10 7.94
CA ALA A 99 -15.89 -27.37 7.54
C ALA A 99 -15.18 -28.05 8.73
N ARG A 100 -14.35 -27.30 9.47
CA ARG A 100 -13.67 -27.79 10.67
C ARG A 100 -14.64 -28.26 11.76
N ARG A 101 -15.76 -27.56 11.96
CA ARG A 101 -16.80 -27.96 12.94
C ARG A 101 -17.55 -29.23 12.50
N ARG A 102 -17.80 -29.39 11.19
CA ARG A 102 -18.39 -30.60 10.61
C ARG A 102 -17.46 -31.80 10.82
N ASP A 103 -16.16 -31.63 10.59
CA ASP A 103 -15.16 -32.70 10.78
C ASP A 103 -15.05 -33.14 12.24
N LEU A 104 -15.30 -32.24 13.19
CA LEU A 104 -15.32 -32.52 14.63
C LEU A 104 -16.65 -33.12 15.12
N GLY A 105 -17.66 -33.26 14.25
CA GLY A 105 -18.94 -33.91 14.58
C GLY A 105 -19.88 -33.07 15.45
N LEU A 106 -19.76 -31.73 15.41
CA LEU A 106 -20.66 -30.84 16.15
C LEU A 106 -22.05 -30.71 15.49
N ASP A 107 -23.10 -30.56 16.29
CA ASP A 107 -24.49 -30.48 15.82
C ASP A 107 -24.72 -29.29 14.88
N LYS A 108 -25.56 -29.46 13.85
CA LYS A 108 -25.77 -28.48 12.77
C LYS A 108 -26.17 -27.08 13.25
N GLU A 109 -26.89 -26.98 14.37
CA GLU A 109 -27.26 -25.70 14.99
C GLU A 109 -26.07 -24.98 15.65
N THR A 110 -25.07 -25.73 16.14
CA THR A 110 -23.79 -25.21 16.62
C THR A 110 -22.76 -24.99 15.51
N VAL A 111 -22.99 -25.55 14.32
CA VAL A 111 -22.15 -25.36 13.12
C VAL A 111 -22.40 -23.99 12.50
N ALA A 112 -23.64 -23.51 12.46
CA ALA A 112 -23.98 -22.21 11.92
C ALA A 112 -23.37 -21.09 12.78
N LEU A 113 -22.33 -20.46 12.25
CA LEU A 113 -21.73 -19.28 12.86
C LEU A 113 -22.67 -18.10 12.67
N ASN A 114 -23.09 -17.43 13.75
CA ASN A 114 -23.76 -16.13 13.69
C ASN A 114 -22.78 -14.99 13.28
N LEU A 115 -21.79 -15.29 12.44
CA LEU A 115 -20.83 -14.34 11.91
C LEU A 115 -21.34 -13.82 10.56
N GLN A 116 -21.40 -12.50 10.43
CA GLN A 116 -21.74 -11.86 9.18
C GLN A 116 -20.50 -11.76 8.28
N ASP A 117 -20.70 -11.95 6.98
CA ASP A 117 -19.67 -11.74 5.97
C ASP A 117 -19.46 -10.25 5.70
N ASN A 118 -18.23 -9.89 5.32
CA ASN A 118 -17.81 -8.52 5.07
C ASN A 118 -18.20 -7.98 3.68
N SER A 119 -18.85 -8.79 2.82
CA SER A 119 -19.28 -8.39 1.45
C SER A 119 -19.98 -7.04 1.41
N LYS A 120 -21.03 -6.88 2.21
CA LYS A 120 -21.85 -5.65 2.21
C LYS A 120 -21.05 -4.41 2.60
N LEU A 121 -20.18 -4.54 3.60
CA LEU A 121 -19.33 -3.44 4.05
C LEU A 121 -18.26 -3.11 3.00
N ALA A 122 -17.71 -4.13 2.33
CA ALA A 122 -16.72 -3.95 1.27
C ALA A 122 -17.32 -3.21 0.07
N GLU A 123 -18.52 -3.57 -0.38
CA GLU A 123 -19.22 -2.87 -1.47
C GLU A 123 -19.51 -1.41 -1.13
N GLN A 124 -19.96 -1.14 0.11
CA GLN A 124 -20.18 0.23 0.60
C GLN A 124 -18.88 1.03 0.63
N GLY A 125 -17.80 0.46 1.18
CA GLY A 125 -16.51 1.12 1.25
C GLY A 125 -15.90 1.39 -0.12
N MET A 126 -16.04 0.45 -1.06
CA MET A 126 -15.53 0.58 -2.42
C MET A 126 -16.29 1.66 -3.20
N SER A 127 -17.62 1.62 -3.17
CA SER A 127 -18.46 2.61 -3.85
C SER A 127 -18.26 4.02 -3.30
N PHE A 128 -18.15 4.16 -1.98
CA PHE A 128 -17.83 5.43 -1.32
C PHE A 128 -16.45 5.94 -1.72
N SER A 129 -15.42 5.08 -1.66
CA SER A 129 -14.04 5.47 -1.99
C SER A 129 -13.92 5.94 -3.43
N ARG A 130 -14.51 5.20 -4.39
CA ARG A 130 -14.53 5.61 -5.81
C ARG A 130 -15.22 6.95 -5.99
N SER A 131 -16.41 7.11 -5.43
CA SER A 131 -17.19 8.36 -5.54
C SER A 131 -16.45 9.56 -4.94
N TYR A 132 -15.85 9.38 -3.76
CA TYR A 132 -15.08 10.42 -3.07
C TYR A 132 -13.83 10.82 -3.86
N LEU A 133 -13.07 9.84 -4.37
CA LEU A 133 -11.87 10.11 -5.16
C LEU A 133 -12.22 10.82 -6.49
N THR A 134 -13.28 10.39 -7.18
CA THR A 134 -13.76 11.06 -8.39
C THR A 134 -14.07 12.53 -8.11
N GLN A 135 -14.86 12.83 -7.07
CA GLN A 135 -15.18 14.21 -6.68
C GLN A 135 -13.94 15.02 -6.32
N CYS A 136 -12.96 14.41 -5.64
CA CYS A 136 -11.70 15.07 -5.30
C CYS A 136 -10.91 15.44 -6.57
N PHE A 137 -10.83 14.55 -7.55
CA PHE A 137 -10.09 14.79 -8.78
C PHE A 137 -10.81 15.75 -9.74
N GLU A 138 -12.14 15.68 -9.84
CA GLU A 138 -12.93 16.67 -10.58
C GLU A 138 -12.74 18.08 -10.01
N GLY A 139 -12.70 18.22 -8.68
CA GLY A 139 -12.45 19.50 -8.03
C GLY A 139 -11.00 20.00 -8.16
N ALA A 140 -10.03 19.09 -8.18
CA ALA A 140 -8.61 19.45 -8.25
C ALA A 140 -8.09 19.67 -9.68
N TYR A 141 -8.60 18.91 -10.65
CA TYR A 141 -8.17 18.92 -12.04
C TYR A 141 -9.39 19.04 -12.98
N PRO A 142 -10.03 20.22 -13.07
CA PRO A 142 -11.24 20.41 -13.86
C PRO A 142 -11.02 20.22 -15.37
N ASP A 143 -9.78 20.39 -15.84
CA ASP A 143 -9.40 20.24 -17.24
C ASP A 143 -9.12 18.78 -17.64
N LEU A 144 -9.05 17.86 -16.68
CA LEU A 144 -8.75 16.44 -16.93
C LEU A 144 -10.01 15.72 -17.45
N PRO A 145 -9.93 14.95 -18.56
CA PRO A 145 -11.08 14.22 -19.07
C PRO A 145 -11.53 13.11 -18.13
N ALA A 146 -12.81 12.73 -18.21
CA ALA A 146 -13.39 11.67 -17.39
C ALA A 146 -12.61 10.35 -17.45
N LYS A 147 -12.09 9.98 -18.64
CA LYS A 147 -11.24 8.79 -18.81
C LYS A 147 -9.95 8.84 -17.99
N GLY A 148 -9.35 10.03 -17.86
CA GLY A 148 -8.14 10.24 -17.07
C GLY A 148 -8.45 10.16 -15.56
N ILE A 149 -9.58 10.72 -15.13
CA ILE A 149 -10.04 10.62 -13.74
C ILE A 149 -10.34 9.16 -13.37
N GLU A 150 -11.04 8.44 -14.24
CA GLU A 150 -11.35 7.02 -14.06
C GLU A 150 -10.06 6.18 -13.94
N ALA A 151 -9.08 6.41 -14.81
CA ALA A 151 -7.79 5.73 -14.72
C ALA A 151 -7.06 5.99 -13.38
N LEU A 152 -7.08 7.23 -12.87
CA LEU A 152 -6.50 7.55 -11.56
C LEU A 152 -7.24 6.85 -10.41
N VAL A 153 -8.58 6.81 -10.47
CA VAL A 153 -9.41 6.15 -9.46
C VAL A 153 -9.21 4.63 -9.51
N ASP A 154 -9.14 4.04 -10.69
CA ASP A 154 -8.89 2.60 -10.88
C ASP A 154 -7.51 2.21 -10.38
N PHE A 155 -6.50 3.03 -10.64
CA PHE A 155 -5.15 2.82 -10.09
C PHE A 155 -5.12 2.89 -8.58
N LEU A 156 -5.75 3.91 -7.97
CA LEU A 156 -5.82 4.02 -6.52
C LEU A 156 -6.64 2.91 -5.86
N THR A 157 -7.63 2.38 -6.57
CA THR A 157 -8.46 1.27 -6.09
C THR A 157 -7.96 -0.10 -6.55
N CYS A 158 -6.78 -0.17 -7.18
CA CYS A 158 -6.24 -1.42 -7.70
C CYS A 158 -5.84 -2.38 -6.56
N GLN A 159 -5.87 -3.66 -6.88
CA GLN A 159 -5.64 -4.73 -5.92
C GLN A 159 -4.24 -4.63 -5.28
N GLU A 160 -3.22 -4.31 -6.07
CA GLU A 160 -1.82 -4.22 -5.61
C GLU A 160 -1.61 -3.07 -4.62
N LEU A 161 -2.07 -1.86 -4.97
CA LEU A 161 -1.90 -0.65 -4.17
C LEU A 161 -2.70 -0.74 -2.87
N VAL A 162 -3.95 -1.20 -2.94
CA VAL A 162 -4.77 -1.39 -1.74
C VAL A 162 -4.18 -2.47 -0.83
N SER A 163 -3.69 -3.57 -1.40
CA SER A 163 -3.01 -4.61 -0.61
C SER A 163 -1.75 -4.07 0.06
N TYR A 164 -0.96 -3.26 -0.64
CA TYR A 164 0.23 -2.61 -0.10
C TYR A 164 -0.11 -1.69 1.08
N VAL A 165 -1.13 -0.83 0.95
CA VAL A 165 -1.60 0.04 2.04
C VAL A 165 -2.10 -0.80 3.22
N ALA A 166 -2.88 -1.85 2.96
CA ALA A 166 -3.39 -2.74 3.99
C ALA A 166 -2.28 -3.47 4.77
N GLN A 167 -1.22 -3.91 4.08
CA GLN A 167 -0.05 -4.54 4.73
C GLN A 167 0.67 -3.55 5.65
N ASN A 168 0.90 -2.31 5.19
CA ASN A 168 1.56 -1.29 5.99
C ASN A 168 0.73 -0.82 7.19
N LEU A 169 -0.60 -0.93 7.11
CA LEU A 169 -1.51 -0.65 8.22
C LEU A 169 -1.75 -1.85 9.14
N SER A 170 -1.01 -2.95 8.97
CA SER A 170 -1.16 -4.21 9.70
C SER A 170 -2.58 -4.80 9.63
N VAL A 171 -3.31 -4.55 8.55
CA VAL A 171 -4.64 -5.14 8.32
C VAL A 171 -4.52 -6.64 8.12
N GLN A 172 -3.48 -7.09 7.40
CA GLN A 172 -3.19 -8.51 7.16
C GLN A 172 -3.13 -9.34 8.45
N ASP A 173 -2.57 -8.79 9.53
CA ASP A 173 -2.44 -9.50 10.81
C ASP A 173 -3.79 -9.68 11.52
N LEU A 174 -4.74 -8.78 11.28
CA LEU A 174 -6.10 -8.80 11.85
C LEU A 174 -7.09 -9.57 10.98
N THR A 175 -6.83 -9.71 9.68
CA THR A 175 -7.74 -10.42 8.77
C THR A 175 -7.92 -11.89 9.14
N LEU A 176 -9.17 -12.31 9.25
CA LEU A 176 -9.54 -13.71 9.42
C LEU A 176 -9.77 -14.30 8.03
N CYS A 177 -8.79 -15.10 7.57
CA CYS A 177 -8.78 -15.76 6.26
C CYS A 177 -8.46 -17.26 6.41
N LYS A 178 -8.79 -18.08 5.40
CA LYS A 178 -8.41 -19.50 5.35
C LYS A 178 -6.93 -19.72 5.02
N GLU A 179 -6.37 -18.89 4.16
CA GLU A 179 -5.00 -19.05 3.64
C GLU A 179 -4.06 -17.99 4.22
N PHE A 180 -2.78 -18.34 4.36
CA PHE A 180 -1.75 -17.41 4.81
C PHE A 180 -0.45 -17.66 4.04
N PRO A 181 0.16 -16.65 3.38
CA PRO A 181 -0.20 -15.23 3.36
C PRO A 181 -1.57 -14.97 2.73
N VAL A 182 -2.19 -13.84 3.10
CA VAL A 182 -3.55 -13.52 2.67
C VAL A 182 -3.51 -13.14 1.18
N PRO A 183 -4.39 -13.72 0.34
CA PRO A 183 -4.47 -13.35 -1.07
C PRO A 183 -4.80 -11.86 -1.22
N PRO A 184 -4.22 -11.18 -2.22
CA PRO A 184 -4.41 -9.74 -2.39
C PRO A 184 -5.89 -9.35 -2.66
N ASP A 185 -6.68 -10.24 -3.27
CA ASP A 185 -8.13 -10.01 -3.50
C ASP A 185 -8.89 -9.92 -2.17
N VAL A 186 -8.60 -10.85 -1.27
CA VAL A 186 -9.21 -10.92 0.05
C VAL A 186 -8.76 -9.71 0.87
N LEU A 187 -7.47 -9.36 0.80
CA LEU A 187 -6.94 -8.23 1.54
C LEU A 187 -7.55 -6.90 1.08
N GLN A 188 -7.68 -6.69 -0.24
CA GLN A 188 -8.36 -5.53 -0.81
C GLN A 188 -9.81 -5.44 -0.32
N ARG A 189 -10.56 -6.55 -0.38
CA ARG A 189 -11.93 -6.62 0.10
C ARG A 189 -12.05 -6.31 1.59
N THR A 190 -11.16 -6.85 2.42
CA THR A 190 -11.14 -6.52 3.86
C THR A 190 -10.85 -5.05 4.11
N PHE A 191 -9.95 -4.44 3.34
CA PHE A 191 -9.61 -3.03 3.50
C PHE A 191 -10.81 -2.14 3.17
N PHE A 192 -11.51 -2.41 2.06
CA PHE A 192 -12.76 -1.71 1.76
C PHE A 192 -13.85 -1.98 2.80
N ALA A 193 -13.92 -3.18 3.38
CA ALA A 193 -14.86 -3.44 4.47
C ALA A 193 -14.55 -2.60 5.72
N VAL A 194 -13.27 -2.35 6.04
CA VAL A 194 -12.86 -1.45 7.12
C VAL A 194 -13.29 -0.01 6.83
N ILE A 195 -13.17 0.45 5.57
CA ILE A 195 -13.67 1.76 5.14
C ILE A 195 -15.19 1.84 5.27
N GLY A 196 -15.93 0.79 4.88
CA GLY A 196 -17.37 0.71 5.08
C GLY A 196 -17.78 0.72 6.56
N ALA A 197 -17.03 0.02 7.41
CA ALA A 197 -17.22 0.07 8.86
C ALA A 197 -16.95 1.47 9.44
N LEU A 198 -15.93 2.18 8.92
CA LEU A 198 -15.65 3.57 9.30
C LEU A 198 -16.78 4.50 8.87
N LEU A 199 -17.28 4.35 7.63
CA LEU A 199 -18.41 5.12 7.10
C LEU A 199 -19.65 5.00 7.99
N ASN A 200 -19.99 3.77 8.40
CA ASN A 200 -21.16 3.51 9.25
C ASN A 200 -20.94 3.94 10.71
N SER A 201 -19.69 4.06 11.17
CA SER A 201 -19.37 4.44 12.56
C SER A 201 -19.19 5.94 12.75
N SER A 202 -18.40 6.58 11.89
CA SER A 202 -17.88 7.95 12.03
C SER A 202 -18.45 8.94 11.00
N GLY A 203 -19.20 8.46 10.01
CA GLY A 203 -19.83 9.28 8.98
C GLY A 203 -18.92 9.63 7.78
N PRO A 204 -19.50 10.20 6.71
CA PRO A 204 -18.81 10.38 5.43
C PRO A 204 -17.67 11.41 5.46
N GLU A 205 -17.75 12.45 6.29
CA GLU A 205 -16.72 13.49 6.36
C GLU A 205 -15.37 12.94 6.84
N LYS A 206 -15.40 12.19 7.96
CA LYS A 206 -14.20 11.55 8.51
C LYS A 206 -13.67 10.44 7.60
N THR A 207 -14.56 9.61 7.05
CA THR A 207 -14.15 8.58 6.09
C THR A 207 -13.53 9.18 4.84
N GLY A 208 -14.02 10.34 4.37
CA GLY A 208 -13.41 11.08 3.27
C GLY A 208 -11.98 11.51 3.60
N ILE A 209 -11.75 12.08 4.79
CA ILE A 209 -10.41 12.44 5.26
C ILE A 209 -9.49 11.21 5.33
N PHE A 210 -9.99 10.08 5.83
CA PHE A 210 -9.25 8.82 5.85
C PHE A 210 -8.85 8.38 4.43
N VAL A 211 -9.79 8.37 3.47
CA VAL A 211 -9.50 8.01 2.07
C VAL A 211 -8.48 9.00 1.47
N ARG A 212 -8.65 10.29 1.71
CA ARG A 212 -7.71 11.34 1.27
C ARG A 212 -6.30 11.09 1.78
N ASP A 213 -6.15 10.77 3.06
CA ASP A 213 -4.86 10.69 3.72
C ASP A 213 -4.10 9.37 3.46
N PHE A 214 -4.80 8.28 3.09
CA PHE A 214 -4.15 6.99 2.80
C PHE A 214 -4.00 6.70 1.30
N PHE A 215 -4.94 7.14 0.45
CA PHE A 215 -4.88 6.86 -0.99
C PHE A 215 -4.14 7.93 -1.78
N ILE A 216 -4.46 9.22 -1.58
CA ILE A 216 -3.90 10.30 -2.41
C ILE A 216 -2.36 10.38 -2.30
N PRO A 217 -1.73 10.15 -1.14
CA PRO A 217 -0.27 10.13 -1.05
C PRO A 217 0.41 9.07 -1.92
N GLN A 218 -0.29 8.01 -2.33
CA GLN A 218 0.26 6.98 -3.23
C GLN A 218 0.51 7.53 -4.65
N LEU A 219 -0.03 8.70 -4.99
CA LEU A 219 0.24 9.40 -6.26
C LEU A 219 1.47 10.31 -6.21
N ILE A 220 2.07 10.52 -5.03
CA ILE A 220 3.22 11.41 -4.90
C ILE A 220 4.42 10.81 -5.63
N GLY A 221 4.96 11.56 -6.59
CA GLY A 221 6.09 11.12 -7.42
C GLY A 221 5.70 10.18 -8.56
N LYS A 222 4.41 9.95 -8.81
CA LYS A 222 3.91 9.23 -9.98
C LYS A 222 3.51 10.22 -11.07
N ASP A 223 3.82 9.89 -12.32
CA ASP A 223 3.35 10.67 -13.46
C ASP A 223 1.96 10.23 -13.93
N LEU A 224 1.23 11.14 -14.56
CA LEU A 224 -0.13 10.88 -15.06
C LEU A 224 -0.13 9.75 -16.09
N PHE A 225 0.82 9.76 -17.03
CA PHE A 225 0.88 8.79 -18.13
C PHE A 225 1.59 7.49 -17.77
N GLU A 226 2.18 7.39 -16.56
CA GLU A 226 2.58 6.10 -15.98
C GLU A 226 1.35 5.33 -15.47
N ILE A 227 0.33 6.06 -15.02
CA ILE A 227 -0.92 5.50 -14.50
C ILE A 227 -1.94 5.30 -15.62
N TRP A 228 -2.12 6.33 -16.44
CA TRP A 228 -3.02 6.33 -17.58
C TRP A 228 -2.23 6.04 -18.86
N GLU A 229 -2.19 4.77 -19.24
CA GLU A 229 -1.52 4.34 -20.47
C GLU A 229 -2.23 4.87 -21.72
N VAL A 230 -1.64 5.87 -22.36
CA VAL A 230 -2.13 6.45 -23.61
C VAL A 230 -1.31 5.92 -24.79
N VAL A 231 -1.97 5.21 -25.70
CA VAL A 231 -1.34 4.60 -26.89
C VAL A 231 -0.94 5.64 -27.94
N ASN A 232 -1.78 6.66 -28.21
CA ASN A 232 -1.50 7.71 -29.20
C ASN A 232 -1.64 9.11 -28.56
N PRO A 233 -0.56 9.66 -27.96
CA PRO A 233 -0.63 10.95 -27.27
C PRO A 233 -0.83 12.13 -28.23
N MET A 234 -0.29 12.06 -29.46
CA MET A 234 -0.48 13.10 -30.47
C MET A 234 -1.94 13.18 -30.94
N GLY A 235 -2.58 12.03 -31.17
CA GLY A 235 -4.01 11.97 -31.52
C GLY A 235 -4.89 12.58 -30.42
N LEU A 236 -4.65 12.19 -29.17
CA LEU A 236 -5.35 12.74 -28.00
C LEU A 236 -5.13 14.25 -27.88
N LEU A 237 -3.91 14.74 -28.12
CA LEU A 237 -3.60 16.16 -28.10
C LEU A 237 -4.39 16.94 -29.14
N VAL A 238 -4.49 16.43 -30.38
CA VAL A 238 -5.27 17.06 -31.44
C VAL A 238 -6.76 17.10 -31.06
N GLU A 239 -7.31 16.02 -30.49
CA GLU A 239 -8.68 15.99 -29.97
C GLU A 239 -8.90 17.05 -28.89
N GLU A 240 -7.99 17.19 -27.93
CA GLU A 240 -8.11 18.20 -26.87
C GLU A 240 -7.95 19.64 -27.39
N LEU A 241 -7.05 19.87 -28.35
CA LEU A 241 -6.89 21.18 -28.98
C LEU A 241 -8.11 21.57 -29.82
N THR A 242 -8.71 20.63 -30.54
CA THR A 242 -9.94 20.88 -31.33
C THR A 242 -11.12 21.23 -30.42
N LYS A 243 -11.29 20.55 -29.28
CA LYS A 243 -12.31 20.90 -28.27
C LYS A 243 -12.15 22.32 -27.74
N ARG A 244 -10.91 22.80 -27.63
CA ARG A 244 -10.55 24.14 -27.14
C ARG A 244 -10.47 25.20 -28.26
N ASN A 245 -10.80 24.86 -29.50
CA ASN A 245 -10.70 25.71 -30.68
C ASN A 245 -9.28 26.26 -30.94
N ILE A 246 -8.24 25.46 -30.65
CA ILE A 246 -6.84 25.80 -30.92
C ILE A 246 -6.40 25.12 -32.23
N SER A 247 -5.52 25.78 -32.99
CA SER A 247 -4.97 25.24 -34.23
C SER A 247 -4.25 23.90 -33.99
N SER A 248 -4.19 23.05 -35.02
CA SER A 248 -3.41 21.82 -34.97
C SER A 248 -1.93 22.12 -34.62
N PRO A 249 -1.28 21.27 -33.80
CA PRO A 249 0.11 21.47 -33.42
C PRO A 249 1.05 21.08 -34.56
N GLU A 250 2.06 21.92 -34.84
CA GLU A 250 3.14 21.64 -35.76
C GLU A 250 4.40 21.19 -35.00
N PRO A 251 4.88 19.95 -35.17
CA PRO A 251 6.14 19.50 -34.59
C PRO A 251 7.34 20.09 -35.35
N ARG A 252 8.31 20.65 -34.62
CA ARG A 252 9.56 21.18 -35.16
C ARG A 252 10.73 20.77 -34.27
N ILE A 253 11.86 20.40 -34.88
CA ILE A 253 13.09 20.12 -34.15
C ILE A 253 13.63 21.45 -33.59
N THR A 254 13.78 21.52 -32.27
CA THR A 254 14.35 22.69 -31.58
C THR A 254 15.86 22.52 -31.41
N ARG A 255 16.30 21.31 -31.03
CA ARG A 255 17.72 20.97 -30.82
C ARG A 255 17.97 19.52 -31.23
N GLN A 256 19.20 19.23 -31.64
CA GLN A 256 19.66 17.88 -31.95
C GLN A 256 21.13 17.72 -31.58
N LEU A 257 21.49 16.59 -30.97
CA LEU A 257 22.85 16.27 -30.57
C LEU A 257 23.17 14.82 -30.99
N GLY A 258 24.38 14.60 -31.50
CA GLY A 258 24.87 13.24 -31.75
C GLY A 258 24.08 12.45 -32.79
N VAL A 259 23.49 13.11 -33.80
CA VAL A 259 22.60 12.49 -34.83
C VAL A 259 23.21 11.24 -35.49
N SER A 260 24.52 11.21 -35.71
CA SER A 260 25.24 10.08 -36.32
C SER A 260 25.84 9.08 -35.33
N THR A 261 25.56 9.24 -34.03
CA THR A 261 26.08 8.37 -32.97
C THR A 261 25.06 7.31 -32.59
N ALA A 262 25.47 6.32 -31.80
CA ALA A 262 24.56 5.29 -31.29
C ALA A 262 23.54 5.83 -30.26
N LEU A 263 23.79 7.01 -29.66
CA LEU A 263 22.95 7.63 -28.64
C LEU A 263 22.59 9.07 -29.06
N PRO A 264 21.79 9.24 -30.13
CA PRO A 264 21.33 10.55 -30.53
C PRO A 264 20.33 11.11 -29.52
N LEU A 265 20.25 12.43 -29.42
CA LEU A 265 19.29 13.15 -28.59
C LEU A 265 18.62 14.24 -29.41
N TYR A 266 17.31 14.13 -29.56
CA TYR A 266 16.47 15.10 -30.26
C TYR A 266 15.59 15.83 -29.25
N PHE A 267 15.39 17.13 -29.50
CA PHE A 267 14.35 17.91 -28.84
C PHE A 267 13.35 18.35 -29.90
N VAL A 268 12.09 18.00 -29.69
CA VAL A 268 10.98 18.39 -30.56
C VAL A 268 10.07 19.32 -29.79
N GLY A 269 9.80 20.49 -30.39
CA GLY A 269 8.86 21.47 -29.90
C GLY A 269 7.56 21.41 -30.70
N LEU A 270 6.42 21.44 -30.00
CA LEU A 270 5.09 21.55 -30.61
C LEU A 270 4.68 23.01 -30.66
N TYR A 271 4.35 23.51 -31.85
CA TYR A 271 3.95 24.90 -32.06
C TYR A 271 2.48 24.99 -32.49
N CYS A 272 1.72 25.89 -31.87
CA CYS A 272 0.39 26.30 -32.31
C CYS A 272 0.43 27.80 -32.62
N ASP A 273 0.02 28.23 -33.81
CA ASP A 273 0.07 29.64 -34.23
C ASP A 273 1.43 30.33 -33.97
N LYS A 274 2.53 29.64 -34.27
CA LYS A 274 3.92 30.09 -34.04
C LYS A 274 4.29 30.29 -32.56
N LYS A 275 3.47 29.83 -31.62
CA LYS A 275 3.76 29.82 -30.18
C LYS A 275 4.09 28.40 -29.74
N ILE A 276 5.17 28.25 -28.98
CA ILE A 276 5.56 26.95 -28.44
C ILE A 276 4.59 26.53 -27.32
N LEU A 277 3.98 25.36 -27.48
CA LEU A 277 3.08 24.76 -26.49
C LEU A 277 3.88 23.98 -25.45
N ALA A 278 4.73 23.08 -25.94
CA ALA A 278 5.60 22.19 -25.16
C ALA A 278 6.83 21.78 -25.96
N GLU A 279 7.84 21.26 -25.26
CA GLU A 279 9.06 20.69 -25.82
C GLU A 279 9.33 19.35 -25.11
N GLY A 280 9.74 18.33 -25.86
CA GLY A 280 10.05 16.99 -25.34
C GLY A 280 11.38 16.46 -25.89
N PRO A 281 12.23 15.87 -25.03
CA PRO A 281 13.43 15.16 -25.47
C PRO A 281 13.10 13.72 -25.89
N GLY A 282 13.93 13.14 -26.76
CA GLY A 282 13.84 11.72 -27.09
C GLY A 282 15.05 11.18 -27.85
N GLU A 283 15.21 9.86 -27.82
CA GLU A 283 16.28 9.14 -28.53
C GLU A 283 16.03 9.11 -30.05
N THR A 284 14.76 9.09 -30.47
CA THR A 284 14.34 9.18 -31.86
C THR A 284 13.43 10.38 -32.05
N LEU A 285 13.28 10.84 -33.30
CA LEU A 285 12.36 11.95 -33.62
C LEU A 285 10.92 11.63 -33.21
N LEU A 286 10.47 10.39 -33.42
CA LEU A 286 9.13 9.93 -33.04
C LEU A 286 8.95 9.90 -31.52
N ALA A 287 9.93 9.36 -30.78
CA ALA A 287 9.87 9.33 -29.32
C ALA A 287 9.87 10.75 -28.72
N ALA A 288 10.67 11.67 -29.30
CA ALA A 288 10.70 13.07 -28.88
C ALA A 288 9.37 13.79 -29.16
N GLU A 289 8.74 13.50 -30.31
CA GLU A 289 7.41 14.02 -30.65
C GLU A 289 6.33 13.49 -29.70
N GLU A 290 6.32 12.19 -29.40
CA GLU A 290 5.39 11.58 -28.44
C GLU A 290 5.55 12.15 -27.04
N GLU A 291 6.79 12.34 -26.57
CA GLU A 291 7.05 12.94 -25.27
C GLU A 291 6.66 14.42 -25.24
N ALA A 292 6.91 15.18 -26.30
CA ALA A 292 6.45 16.55 -26.41
C ALA A 292 4.91 16.64 -26.34
N ALA A 293 4.20 15.67 -26.93
CA ALA A 293 2.76 15.56 -26.85
C ALA A 293 2.28 15.28 -25.41
N ARG A 294 2.95 14.38 -24.69
CA ARG A 294 2.67 14.10 -23.28
C ARG A 294 2.90 15.33 -22.41
N VAL A 295 4.01 16.05 -22.59
CA VAL A 295 4.26 17.32 -21.88
C VAL A 295 3.14 18.34 -22.17
N ALA A 296 2.71 18.46 -23.43
CA ALA A 296 1.60 19.35 -23.80
C ALA A 296 0.29 18.97 -23.11
N LEU A 297 -0.06 17.68 -23.10
CA LEU A 297 -1.25 17.18 -22.42
C LEU A 297 -1.20 17.41 -20.90
N ARG A 298 -0.07 17.14 -20.24
CA ARG A 298 0.13 17.44 -18.80
C ARG A 298 -0.13 18.91 -18.49
N LYS A 299 0.36 19.80 -19.36
CA LYS A 299 0.12 21.25 -19.26
C LYS A 299 -1.35 21.61 -19.47
N LEU A 300 -2.02 20.99 -20.44
CA LEU A 300 -3.44 21.23 -20.73
C LEU A 300 -4.37 20.75 -19.60
N TYR A 301 -3.99 19.69 -18.89
CA TYR A 301 -4.76 19.13 -17.77
C TYR A 301 -4.38 19.71 -16.40
N GLY A 302 -3.37 20.57 -16.34
CA GLY A 302 -2.87 21.12 -15.07
C GLY A 302 -2.11 20.11 -14.20
N TYR A 303 -1.76 18.93 -14.73
CA TYR A 303 -1.01 17.88 -14.03
C TYR A 303 0.49 17.98 -14.32
N MET A 304 1.05 19.16 -14.13
CA MET A 304 2.50 19.38 -14.30
C MET A 304 3.25 19.03 -13.01
N GLU A 305 4.57 18.85 -13.08
CA GLU A 305 5.41 18.67 -11.89
C GLU A 305 5.42 19.92 -10.99
N ASN A 306 5.31 21.11 -11.58
CA ASN A 306 5.26 22.39 -10.87
C ASN A 306 3.86 22.76 -10.35
N ARG A 307 2.93 21.80 -10.28
CA ARG A 307 1.59 22.02 -9.73
C ARG A 307 1.64 22.34 -8.24
N ARG A 308 0.58 22.97 -7.73
CA ARG A 308 0.42 23.16 -6.29
C ARG A 308 0.31 21.78 -5.61
N PRO A 309 1.08 21.53 -4.53
CA PRO A 309 0.92 20.30 -3.75
C PRO A 309 -0.50 20.16 -3.23
N TRP A 310 -0.93 18.91 -3.03
CA TRP A 310 -2.24 18.62 -2.48
C TRP A 310 -2.39 19.22 -1.07
N ASP A 311 -3.55 19.82 -0.79
CA ASP A 311 -3.82 20.42 0.52
C ASP A 311 -4.34 19.35 1.49
N TYR A 312 -3.49 18.96 2.44
CA TYR A 312 -3.83 18.03 3.52
C TYR A 312 -4.26 18.74 4.80
N SER A 313 -4.45 20.07 4.78
CA SER A 313 -4.94 20.79 5.95
C SER A 313 -6.33 20.30 6.36
N LYS A 314 -6.64 20.44 7.65
CA LYS A 314 -7.95 20.07 8.18
C LYS A 314 -9.00 21.00 7.58
N PRO A 315 -10.10 20.47 7.03
CA PRO A 315 -11.18 21.31 6.52
C PRO A 315 -11.70 22.21 7.64
N LYS A 316 -11.90 23.50 7.34
CA LYS A 316 -12.27 24.54 8.32
C LYS A 316 -13.67 24.36 8.95
N GLN A 317 -14.38 23.27 8.65
CA GLN A 317 -15.78 23.07 9.02
C GLN A 317 -16.02 22.96 10.54
N GLY A 318 -14.99 22.69 11.35
CA GLY A 318 -15.09 22.76 12.82
C GLY A 318 -15.16 24.18 13.41
N LEU A 319 -14.63 25.20 12.72
CA LEU A 319 -14.60 26.58 13.25
C LEU A 319 -15.96 27.28 13.18
N ALA A 320 -16.88 26.83 12.31
CA ALA A 320 -18.22 27.41 12.22
C ALA A 320 -19.14 26.90 13.35
N ALA A 321 -19.04 25.62 13.70
CA ALA A 321 -19.79 25.03 14.82
C ALA A 321 -19.27 25.51 16.18
N GLU A 322 -17.95 25.62 16.37
CA GLU A 322 -17.37 26.16 17.62
C GLU A 322 -17.69 27.65 17.81
N LYS A 323 -17.71 28.45 16.73
CA LYS A 323 -18.13 29.86 16.83
C LYS A 323 -19.60 30.01 17.20
N ALA A 324 -20.49 29.16 16.67
CA ALA A 324 -21.91 29.17 16.99
C ALA A 324 -22.21 28.74 18.43
N VAL A 325 -21.39 27.87 19.02
CA VAL A 325 -21.52 27.45 20.43
C VAL A 325 -20.90 28.47 21.38
N SER A 326 -19.84 29.19 20.98
CA SER A 326 -19.25 30.27 21.79
C SER A 326 -20.06 31.57 21.83
N SER A 327 -21.08 31.70 20.97
CA SER A 327 -21.93 32.88 20.83
C SER A 327 -23.31 32.74 21.49
N ASN A 328 -23.55 31.70 22.29
CA ASN A 328 -24.79 31.49 23.05
C ASN A 328 -24.57 31.63 24.55
#